data_AF-A0A9P6DD34-F1
#
_entry.id   AF-A0A9P6DD34-F1
#
_cell.length_a   1.000
_cell.length_b   1.000
_cell.length_c   1.000
_cell.angle_alpha   90.00
_cell.angle_beta   90.00
_cell.angle_gamma   90.00
#
_symmetry.space_group_name_H-M   'P 1'
#
loop_
_entity.id
_entity.type
_entity.pdbx_description
1 polymer ?
#
loop_
_entity_poly.entity_id
_entity_poly.type
_entity_poly.pdbx_seq_one_letter_code
_entity_poly.pdbx_strand_id
1 'polypeptide(L)'
;KDQMHSLYLPTDWEYTARMAVLQLKQGSRPFMDFALNLMGKNNLLASTSSFLNNDFICNTIEAGMEHDLTAECHRENMNHFLDFHPWLDEVKCLNE
;
A
#
# COMPACT_ATOMS: atom_id res chain seq x y z
N LYS A 1 -20.79 -4.87 13.76
CA LYS A 1 -19.41 -4.42 14.11
C LYS A 1 -19.36 -2.88 14.25
N ASP A 2 -20.48 -2.20 13.97
CA ASP A 2 -20.54 -0.76 13.71
C ASP A 2 -20.70 0.15 14.94
N GLN A 3 -21.13 -0.37 16.09
CA GLN A 3 -21.30 0.46 17.30
C GLN A 3 -20.00 0.78 18.04
N MET A 4 -18.93 -0.03 17.88
CA MET A 4 -17.67 0.23 18.59
C MET A 4 -16.82 1.28 17.89
N HIS A 5 -16.84 1.34 16.55
CA HIS A 5 -16.07 2.36 15.82
C HIS A 5 -16.61 3.78 16.10
N SER A 6 -17.92 3.97 16.26
CA SER A 6 -18.49 5.29 16.54
C SER A 6 -18.22 5.82 17.95
N LEU A 7 -17.91 4.94 18.92
CA LEU A 7 -17.66 5.32 20.31
C LEU A 7 -16.19 5.65 20.60
N TYR A 8 -15.25 5.10 19.83
CA TYR A 8 -13.81 5.18 20.13
C TYR A 8 -12.97 5.87 19.06
N LEU A 9 -13.49 6.07 17.84
CA LEU A 9 -12.74 6.69 16.76
C LEU A 9 -13.24 8.11 16.49
N PRO A 10 -12.33 9.06 16.22
CA PRO A 10 -12.69 10.41 15.74
C PRO A 10 -13.58 10.34 14.51
N THR A 11 -14.48 11.31 14.31
CA THR A 11 -15.41 11.30 13.16
C THR A 11 -14.71 11.20 11.79
N ASP A 12 -13.47 11.69 11.69
CA ASP A 12 -12.63 11.73 10.48
C ASP A 12 -11.57 10.62 10.44
N TRP A 13 -11.68 9.58 11.27
CA TRP A 13 -10.67 8.53 11.37
C TRP A 13 -10.42 7.82 10.03
N GLU A 14 -11.49 7.53 9.27
CA GLU A 14 -11.39 6.81 7.98
C GLU A 14 -10.60 7.65 6.98
N TYR A 15 -10.90 8.94 6.89
CA TYR A 15 -10.17 9.87 6.04
C TYR A 15 -8.69 9.97 6.45
N THR A 16 -8.42 10.12 7.75
CA THR A 16 -7.05 10.22 8.27
C THR A 16 -6.24 8.96 7.98
N ALA A 17 -6.82 7.78 8.20
CA ALA A 17 -6.19 6.50 7.90
C ALA A 17 -5.93 6.36 6.38
N ARG A 18 -6.89 6.74 5.53
CA ARG A 18 -6.72 6.72 4.07
C ARG A 18 -5.59 7.64 3.62
N MET A 19 -5.53 8.87 4.13
CA MET A 19 -4.44 9.80 3.80
C MET A 19 -3.08 9.26 4.26
N ALA A 20 -3.03 8.62 5.43
CA ALA A 20 -1.82 7.97 5.91
C ALA A 20 -1.34 6.82 5.02
N VAL A 21 -2.25 6.12 4.32
CA VAL A 21 -1.89 5.12 3.29
C VAL A 21 -1.35 5.81 2.05
N LEU A 22 -2.11 6.77 1.48
CA LEU A 22 -1.78 7.41 0.20
C LEU A 22 -0.50 8.27 0.23
N GLN A 23 -0.16 8.82 1.39
CA GLN A 23 1.02 9.68 1.56
C GLN A 23 2.26 8.90 2.02
N LEU A 24 2.15 7.59 2.28
CA LEU A 24 3.27 6.80 2.75
C LEU A 24 4.32 6.67 1.64
N LYS A 25 5.56 7.03 1.95
CA LYS A 25 6.72 6.90 1.07
C LYS A 25 7.71 5.90 1.64
N GLN A 26 8.44 5.17 0.81
CA GLN A 26 9.51 4.28 1.22
C GLN A 26 10.59 5.08 1.97
N GLY A 27 11.19 6.10 1.35
CA GLY A 27 12.28 6.83 1.97
C GLY A 27 13.46 5.88 2.25
N SER A 28 14.16 6.07 3.36
CA SER A 28 15.33 5.25 3.70
C SER A 28 15.02 3.84 4.23
N ARG A 29 13.77 3.40 4.20
CA ARG A 29 13.36 2.11 4.79
C ARG A 29 13.45 0.98 3.75
N PRO A 30 13.73 -0.27 4.16
CA PRO A 30 13.68 -1.42 3.25
C PRO A 30 12.31 -1.53 2.56
N PHE A 31 12.29 -1.93 1.28
CA PHE A 31 11.06 -2.02 0.49
C PHE A 31 9.98 -2.87 1.20
N MET A 32 10.34 -4.04 1.72
CA MET A 32 9.38 -4.92 2.38
C MET A 32 8.78 -4.32 3.66
N ASP A 33 9.57 -3.59 4.44
CA ASP A 33 9.06 -2.90 5.63
C ASP A 33 8.07 -1.79 5.24
N PHE A 34 8.35 -1.08 4.13
CA PHE A 34 7.43 -0.11 3.55
C PHE A 34 6.13 -0.76 3.08
N ALA A 35 6.20 -1.80 2.25
CA ALA A 35 5.04 -2.49 1.70
C ALA A 35 4.16 -3.10 2.81
N LEU A 36 4.76 -3.77 3.80
CA LEU A 36 4.05 -4.34 4.95
C LEU A 36 3.36 -3.26 5.79
N ASN A 37 4.01 -2.12 6.01
CA ASN A 37 3.42 -1.01 6.74
C ASN A 37 2.20 -0.43 5.99
N LEU A 38 2.35 -0.25 4.68
CA LEU A 38 1.29 0.25 3.80
C LEU A 38 0.08 -0.70 3.81
N MET A 39 0.31 -2.00 3.61
CA MET A 39 -0.73 -3.03 3.69
C MET A 39 -1.41 -3.10 5.05
N GLY A 40 -0.62 -3.02 6.14
CA GLY A 40 -1.15 -3.01 7.50
C GLY A 40 -2.11 -1.85 7.73
N LYS A 41 -1.76 -0.65 7.25
CA LYS A 41 -2.63 0.53 7.30
C LYS A 41 -3.87 0.37 6.42
N ASN A 42 -3.73 -0.17 5.22
CA ASN A 42 -4.87 -0.43 4.33
C ASN A 42 -5.84 -1.46 4.93
N ASN A 43 -5.34 -2.48 5.62
CA ASN A 43 -6.18 -3.49 6.29
C ASN A 43 -7.05 -2.91 7.42
N LEU A 44 -6.65 -1.79 8.05
CA LEU A 44 -7.51 -1.08 9.00
C LEU A 44 -8.79 -0.53 8.33
N LEU A 45 -8.73 -0.31 7.02
CA LEU A 45 -9.83 0.20 6.20
C LEU A 45 -10.67 -0.91 5.58
N ALA A 46 -10.36 -2.20 5.77
CA ALA A 46 -10.95 -3.33 5.05
C ALA A 46 -12.48 -3.43 5.13
N SER A 47 -13.11 -2.88 6.17
CA SER A 47 -14.57 -2.84 6.32
C SER A 47 -15.20 -1.51 5.90
N THR A 48 -14.46 -0.66 5.18
CA THR A 48 -14.88 0.69 4.80
C THR A 48 -14.82 0.88 3.29
N SER A 49 -15.49 1.92 2.79
CA SER A 49 -15.41 2.33 1.38
C SER A 49 -14.02 2.87 0.98
N SER A 50 -13.17 3.15 1.96
CA SER A 50 -11.81 3.66 1.74
C SER A 50 -10.74 2.60 1.59
N PHE A 51 -11.09 1.31 1.71
CA PHE A 51 -10.16 0.22 1.42
C PHE A 51 -9.65 0.28 -0.02
N LEU A 52 -8.34 0.22 -0.20
CA LEU A 52 -7.72 0.11 -1.51
C LEU A 52 -7.70 -1.37 -1.93
N ASN A 53 -8.24 -1.67 -3.10
CA ASN A 53 -8.14 -2.99 -3.71
C ASN A 53 -6.72 -3.26 -4.23
N ASN A 54 -6.51 -4.45 -4.80
CA ASN A 54 -5.21 -4.88 -5.32
C ASN A 54 -4.61 -3.90 -6.34
N ASP A 55 -5.40 -3.43 -7.31
CA ASP A 55 -4.88 -2.49 -8.32
C ASP A 55 -4.47 -1.16 -7.70
N PHE A 56 -5.30 -0.61 -6.82
CA PHE A 56 -4.99 0.66 -6.16
C PHE A 56 -3.83 0.54 -5.18
N ILE A 57 -3.68 -0.59 -4.48
CA ILE A 57 -2.56 -0.79 -3.55
C ILE A 57 -1.23 -0.94 -4.30
N CYS A 58 -1.19 -1.66 -5.44
CA CYS A 58 -0.02 -1.71 -6.32
C CYS A 58 0.41 -0.30 -6.74
N ASN A 59 -0.52 0.46 -7.34
CA ASN A 59 -0.25 1.82 -7.79
C ASN A 59 0.22 2.74 -6.65
N THR A 60 -0.34 2.56 -5.44
CA THR A 60 0.06 3.36 -4.27
C THR A 60 1.47 2.99 -3.79
N ILE A 61 1.83 1.70 -3.81
CA ILE A 61 3.18 1.24 -3.49
C ILE A 61 4.17 1.76 -4.53
N GLU A 62 3.89 1.61 -5.84
CA GLU A 62 4.74 2.13 -6.92
C GLU A 62 4.98 3.64 -6.82
N ALA A 63 3.93 4.41 -6.49
CA ALA A 63 4.04 5.85 -6.31
C ALA A 63 4.79 6.25 -5.03
N GLY A 64 4.86 5.36 -4.04
CA GLY A 64 5.56 5.57 -2.77
C GLY A 64 6.98 5.02 -2.73
N MET A 65 7.31 4.11 -3.65
CA MET A 65 8.59 3.42 -3.77
C MET A 65 9.73 4.34 -4.19
N GLU A 66 10.96 3.94 -3.86
CA GLU A 66 12.16 4.67 -4.29
C GLU A 66 12.30 4.65 -5.81
N HIS A 67 12.76 5.77 -6.38
CA HIS A 67 12.78 6.02 -7.81
C HIS A 67 13.52 4.93 -8.60
N ASP A 68 14.66 4.47 -8.09
CA ASP A 68 15.49 3.48 -8.77
C ASP A 68 14.80 2.12 -8.88
N LEU A 69 14.11 1.69 -7.81
CA LEU A 69 13.32 0.46 -7.82
C LEU A 69 12.10 0.61 -8.74
N THR A 70 11.42 1.76 -8.74
CA THR A 70 10.33 2.03 -9.68
C THR A 70 10.80 1.97 -11.13
N ALA A 71 11.99 2.48 -11.43
CA ALA A 71 12.58 2.41 -12.77
C ALA A 71 12.96 0.97 -13.17
N GLU A 72 13.40 0.13 -12.22
CA GLU A 72 13.64 -1.30 -12.47
C GLU A 72 12.33 -2.04 -12.74
N CYS A 73 11.30 -1.84 -11.91
CA CYS A 73 9.97 -2.44 -12.13
C CYS A 73 9.37 -2.06 -13.50
N HIS A 74 9.60 -0.83 -13.96
CA HIS A 74 9.18 -0.42 -15.30
C HIS A 74 9.96 -1.15 -16.41
N ARG A 75 11.27 -1.32 -16.25
CA ARG A 75 12.12 -2.06 -17.21
C ARG A 75 11.73 -3.52 -17.32
N GLU A 76 11.40 -4.15 -16.20
CA GLU A 76 10.94 -5.55 -16.12
C GLU A 76 9.45 -5.73 -16.48
N ASN A 77 8.78 -4.65 -16.91
CA ASN A 77 7.39 -4.67 -17.36
C ASN A 77 6.44 -5.30 -16.32
N MET A 78 6.56 -4.90 -15.05
CA MET A 78 5.81 -5.48 -13.91
C MET A 78 4.29 -5.28 -13.98
N ASN A 79 3.80 -4.50 -14.95
CA ASN A 79 2.38 -4.33 -15.25
C ASN A 79 1.66 -5.61 -15.73
N HIS A 80 2.41 -6.68 -16.04
CA HIS A 80 1.85 -7.96 -16.49
C HIS A 80 1.24 -8.79 -15.34
N PHE A 81 1.57 -8.48 -14.09
CA PHE A 81 0.98 -9.13 -12.93
C PHE A 81 -0.44 -8.60 -12.69
N LEU A 82 -1.42 -9.49 -12.78
CA LEU A 82 -2.83 -9.19 -12.49
C LEU A 82 -3.16 -9.28 -11.00
N ASP A 83 -2.32 -10.00 -10.25
CA ASP A 83 -2.52 -10.27 -8.83
C ASP A 83 -1.45 -9.56 -7.99
N PHE A 84 -1.88 -9.01 -6.86
CA PHE A 84 -1.01 -8.25 -5.96
C PHE A 84 0.11 -9.08 -5.33
N HIS A 85 -0.17 -10.32 -4.91
CA HIS A 85 0.85 -11.13 -4.22
C HIS A 85 2.00 -11.56 -5.14
N PRO A 86 1.75 -12.11 -6.35
CA PRO A 86 2.81 -12.37 -7.31
C PRO A 86 3.61 -11.11 -7.69
N TRP A 87 2.93 -9.98 -7.87
CA TRP A 87 3.59 -8.70 -8.11
C TRP A 87 4.53 -8.31 -6.96
N LEU A 88 4.07 -8.40 -5.72
CA LEU A 88 4.86 -8.03 -4.54
C LEU A 88 6.10 -8.91 -4.37
N ASP A 89 5.97 -10.22 -4.59
CA ASP A 89 7.07 -11.18 -4.50
C ASP A 89 8.15 -10.87 -5.55
N GLU A 90 7.77 -10.48 -6.76
CA GLU A 90 8.72 -10.12 -7.81
C GLU A 90 9.40 -8.77 -7.52
N VAL A 91 8.66 -7.75 -7.07
CA VAL A 91 9.27 -6.45 -6.68
C VAL A 91 10.29 -6.66 -5.56
N LYS A 92 10.00 -7.57 -4.62
CA LYS A 92 10.95 -7.95 -3.58
C LYS A 92 12.25 -8.52 -4.19
N CYS A 93 12.14 -9.43 -5.15
CA CYS A 93 13.31 -10.00 -5.85
C CYS A 93 14.15 -8.93 -6.56
N LEU A 94 13.52 -7.89 -7.12
CA LEU A 94 14.22 -6.78 -7.79
C LEU A 94 14.96 -5.84 -6.82
N ASN A 95 14.55 -5.79 -5.56
CA ASN A 95 15.17 -4.94 -4.54
C ASN A 95 16.34 -5.63 -3.81
N GLU A 96 16.48 -6.95 -3.90
CA GLU A 96 17.57 -7.75 -3.31
C GLU A 96 18.80 -7.82 -4.23
#